data_AF-A0A841PFP6-F1
#
_entry.id   AF-A0A841PFP6-F1
#
_cell.length_a   1.000
_cell.length_b   1.000
_cell.length_c   1.000
_cell.angle_alpha   90.00
_cell.angle_beta   90.00
_cell.angle_gamma   90.00
#
_symmetry.space_group_name_H-M   'P 1'
#
loop_
_entity.id
_entity.type
_entity.pdbx_description
1 polymer ?
#
loop_
_entity_poly.entity_id
_entity_poly.type
_entity_poly.pdbx_seq_one_letter_code
_entity_poly.pdbx_strand_id
1 'polypeptide(L)'
;MSGEKTEKPTPKRLRDLRRKGQVGRSNEVVSAALTIAFFALFFASLSGMIDRLEAMILLPIPLLEGDLLSVTQKLLQSYFAELQRMLAPFIGIVLVIGVGANVLQNGPMFTLKAAAPALTKLSPRENVKRIVSLGNLIELGKSIGKILVLGSVLLLVLRDGMHALVWTPSCGISCLSAVTGNLLLSIAIYTALSFLTVAIADFAFQRRQFTKKNMMSKDEAKRDYKESNGDPLVIAKRKHLHRELLTKAIIHRSRRGPS
;
A
#
# COMPACT_ATOMS: atom_id res chain seq x y z
N MET A 1 -19.38 15.88 -33.25
CA MET A 1 -19.92 16.19 -31.91
C MET A 1 -19.41 15.13 -30.94
N SER A 2 -18.46 15.47 -30.06
CA SER A 2 -18.01 14.53 -29.03
C SER A 2 -19.15 14.33 -28.03
N GLY A 3 -19.86 13.21 -28.15
CA GLY A 3 -20.96 12.86 -27.25
C GLY A 3 -20.50 12.84 -25.79
N GLU A 4 -21.41 13.24 -24.90
CA GLU A 4 -21.18 13.28 -23.46
C GLU A 4 -20.72 11.91 -22.94
N LYS A 5 -19.74 11.92 -22.02
CA LYS A 5 -19.13 10.69 -21.47
C LYS A 5 -20.01 10.11 -20.37
N THR A 6 -20.98 9.29 -20.76
CA THR A 6 -21.97 8.67 -19.85
C THR A 6 -21.75 7.18 -19.63
N GLU A 7 -20.98 6.51 -20.49
CA GLU A 7 -20.78 5.07 -20.43
C GLU A 7 -19.60 4.67 -19.53
N LYS A 8 -19.73 3.56 -18.80
CA LYS A 8 -18.64 3.01 -17.97
C LYS A 8 -17.49 2.51 -18.86
N PRO A 9 -16.23 2.61 -18.41
CA PRO A 9 -15.09 2.04 -19.14
C PRO A 9 -15.25 0.54 -19.33
N THR A 10 -15.04 0.08 -20.56
CA THR A 10 -15.02 -1.33 -20.97
C THR A 10 -13.86 -2.09 -20.30
N PRO A 11 -13.96 -3.44 -20.20
CA PRO A 11 -12.86 -4.27 -19.67
C PRO A 11 -11.55 -4.09 -20.44
N LYS A 12 -11.61 -3.88 -21.77
CA LYS A 12 -10.43 -3.61 -22.59
C LYS A 12 -9.75 -2.30 -22.20
N ARG A 13 -10.50 -1.20 -22.11
CA ARG A 13 -9.97 0.10 -21.66
C ARG A 13 -9.34 0.02 -20.26
N LEU A 14 -9.95 -0.70 -19.32
CA LEU A 14 -9.37 -0.92 -17.99
C LEU A 14 -8.05 -1.69 -18.04
N ARG A 15 -7.95 -2.73 -18.90
CA ARG A 15 -6.68 -3.46 -19.12
C ARG A 15 -5.61 -2.55 -19.74
N ASP A 16 -5.97 -1.68 -20.68
CA ASP A 16 -5.02 -0.77 -21.32
C ASP A 16 -4.53 0.33 -20.37
N LEU A 17 -5.41 0.87 -19.53
CA LEU A 17 -5.02 1.80 -18.45
C LEU A 17 -4.05 1.13 -17.48
N ARG A 18 -4.33 -0.12 -17.09
CA ARG A 18 -3.44 -0.92 -16.25
C ARG A 18 -2.09 -1.18 -16.91
N ARG A 19 -2.05 -1.51 -18.21
CA ARG A 19 -0.79 -1.64 -18.98
C ARG A 19 0.02 -0.35 -19.03
N LYS A 20 -0.63 0.81 -18.94
CA LYS A 20 0.00 2.13 -18.83
C LYS A 20 0.39 2.52 -17.40
N GLY A 21 0.15 1.65 -16.40
CA GLY A 21 0.41 1.93 -14.99
C GLY A 21 -0.62 2.84 -14.32
N GLN A 22 -1.79 3.06 -14.94
CA GLN A 22 -2.84 3.92 -14.40
C GLN A 22 -3.92 3.08 -13.73
N VAL A 23 -4.05 3.21 -12.41
CA VAL A 23 -5.08 2.58 -11.59
C VAL A 23 -5.58 3.52 -10.50
N GLY A 24 -6.81 3.28 -10.03
CA GLY A 24 -7.36 3.98 -8.88
C GLY A 24 -6.74 3.45 -7.60
N ARG A 25 -5.63 4.07 -7.16
CA ARG A 25 -4.91 3.73 -5.94
C ARG A 25 -5.30 4.68 -4.80
N SER A 26 -5.59 4.12 -3.63
CA SER A 26 -5.70 4.89 -2.38
C SER A 26 -4.43 4.72 -1.56
N ASN A 27 -3.79 5.84 -1.22
CA ASN A 27 -2.64 5.83 -0.32
C ASN A 27 -3.07 5.60 1.14
N GLU A 28 -4.30 6.00 1.50
CA GLU A 28 -4.82 5.84 2.86
C GLU A 28 -5.02 4.37 3.24
N VAL A 29 -5.37 3.51 2.28
CA VAL A 29 -5.44 2.05 2.51
C VAL A 29 -4.07 1.47 2.88
N VAL A 30 -3.00 1.96 2.25
CA VAL A 30 -1.64 1.50 2.57
C VAL A 30 -1.24 1.99 3.96
N SER A 31 -1.51 3.27 4.27
CA SER A 31 -1.24 3.85 5.58
C SER A 31 -2.00 3.11 6.69
N ALA A 32 -3.29 2.83 6.50
CA ALA A 32 -4.10 2.10 7.47
C ALA A 32 -3.59 0.67 7.68
N ALA A 33 -3.27 -0.06 6.61
CA ALA A 33 -2.72 -1.41 6.71
C ALA A 33 -1.39 -1.43 7.47
N LEU A 34 -0.49 -0.47 7.18
CA LEU A 34 0.79 -0.34 7.90
C LEU A 34 0.60 -0.01 9.37
N THR A 35 -0.27 0.94 9.70
CA THR A 35 -0.56 1.33 11.09
C THR A 35 -1.14 0.16 11.89
N ILE A 36 -2.10 -0.58 11.32
CA ILE A 36 -2.70 -1.74 11.97
C ILE A 36 -1.65 -2.84 12.17
N ALA A 37 -0.86 -3.16 11.15
CA ALA A 37 0.19 -4.16 11.24
C ALA A 37 1.27 -3.76 12.26
N PHE A 38 1.65 -2.48 12.29
CA PHE A 38 2.60 -1.93 13.27
C PHE A 38 2.10 -2.15 14.69
N PHE A 39 0.87 -1.74 15.02
CA PHE A 39 0.34 -1.92 16.36
C PHE A 39 0.18 -3.41 16.72
N ALA A 40 -0.31 -4.23 15.81
CA ALA A 40 -0.43 -5.67 16.05
C ALA A 40 0.92 -6.31 16.39
N LEU A 41 1.98 -6.00 15.65
CA LEU A 41 3.32 -6.49 15.93
C LEU A 41 3.90 -5.89 17.21
N PHE A 42 3.69 -4.59 17.44
CA PHE A 42 4.17 -3.89 18.63
C PHE A 42 3.63 -4.56 19.89
N PHE A 43 2.31 -4.78 19.98
CA PHE A 43 1.71 -5.46 21.13
C PHE A 43 2.09 -6.93 21.22
N ALA A 44 2.17 -7.66 20.09
CA ALA A 44 2.62 -9.05 20.08
C ALA A 44 4.08 -9.22 20.54
N SER A 45 4.92 -8.20 20.32
CA SER A 45 6.34 -8.23 20.66
C SER A 45 6.65 -7.51 21.98
N LEU A 46 5.66 -6.88 22.62
CA LEU A 46 5.88 -5.92 23.70
C LEU A 46 6.61 -6.53 24.90
N SER A 47 6.18 -7.71 25.36
CA SER A 47 6.84 -8.42 26.47
C SER A 47 8.30 -8.75 26.14
N GLY A 48 8.54 -9.36 24.98
CA GLY A 48 9.90 -9.69 24.55
C GLY A 48 10.78 -8.46 24.28
N MET A 49 10.20 -7.31 23.92
CA MET A 49 10.95 -6.05 23.82
C MET A 49 11.34 -5.52 25.20
N ILE A 50 10.45 -5.60 26.19
CA ILE A 50 10.76 -5.23 27.58
C ILE A 50 11.88 -6.11 28.14
N ASP A 51 11.78 -7.43 28.01
CA ASP A 51 12.80 -8.37 28.50
C ASP A 51 14.19 -8.09 27.89
N ARG A 52 14.23 -7.76 26.59
CA ARG A 52 15.48 -7.41 25.90
C ARG A 52 16.03 -6.06 26.36
N LEU A 53 15.18 -5.06 26.56
CA LEU A 53 15.61 -3.76 27.08
C LEU A 53 16.21 -3.91 28.48
N GLU A 54 15.58 -4.71 29.34
CA GLU A 54 16.10 -5.03 30.66
C GLU A 54 17.47 -5.74 30.57
N ALA A 55 17.58 -6.76 29.71
CA ALA A 55 18.84 -7.45 29.47
C ALA A 55 19.94 -6.51 28.94
N MET A 56 19.59 -5.53 28.10
CA MET A 56 20.54 -4.53 27.60
C MET A 56 21.02 -3.58 28.71
N ILE A 57 20.17 -3.20 29.66
CA ILE A 57 20.55 -2.37 30.82
C ILE A 57 21.53 -3.12 31.73
N LEU A 58 21.32 -4.42 31.92
CA LEU A 58 22.15 -5.25 32.79
C LEU A 58 23.43 -5.77 32.11
N LEU A 59 23.49 -5.70 30.78
CA LEU A 59 24.59 -6.19 29.95
C LEU A 59 25.99 -5.71 30.39
N PRO A 60 26.20 -4.45 30.83
CA PRO A 60 27.52 -3.98 31.24
C PRO A 60 28.01 -4.51 32.58
N ILE A 61 27.12 -4.92 33.48
CA ILE A 61 27.45 -5.31 34.87
C ILE A 61 28.52 -6.42 34.93
N PRO A 62 28.39 -7.55 34.22
CA PRO A 62 29.41 -8.61 34.25
C PRO A 62 30.71 -8.26 33.52
N LEU A 63 30.77 -7.12 32.82
CA LEU A 63 31.92 -6.69 32.03
C LEU A 63 32.74 -5.60 32.73
N LEU A 64 32.35 -5.17 33.93
CA LEU A 64 32.99 -4.07 34.68
C LEU A 64 34.46 -4.34 35.05
N GLU A 65 34.89 -5.60 35.10
CA GLU A 65 36.27 -5.99 35.45
C GLU A 65 37.20 -6.16 34.23
N GLY A 66 36.68 -5.99 33.00
CA GLY A 66 37.44 -6.21 31.77
C GLY A 66 38.19 -4.98 31.26
N ASP A 67 39.15 -5.21 30.35
CA ASP A 67 39.83 -4.13 29.62
C ASP A 67 38.82 -3.27 28.84
N LEU A 68 38.92 -1.94 29.00
CA LEU A 68 37.93 -0.97 28.54
C LEU A 68 37.66 -1.07 27.04
N LEU A 69 38.70 -1.28 26.23
CA LEU A 69 38.57 -1.37 24.77
C LEU A 69 37.81 -2.65 24.37
N SER A 70 38.18 -3.79 24.96
CA SER A 70 37.54 -5.07 24.70
C SER A 70 36.07 -5.13 25.15
N VAL A 71 35.76 -4.52 26.29
CA VAL A 71 34.41 -4.41 26.84
C VAL A 71 33.53 -3.53 25.95
N THR A 72 34.04 -2.36 25.57
CA THR A 72 33.31 -1.41 24.71
C THR A 72 32.95 -2.05 23.37
N GLN A 73 33.87 -2.78 22.74
CA GLN A 73 33.62 -3.46 21.47
C GLN A 73 32.53 -4.55 21.60
N LYS A 74 32.56 -5.35 22.66
CA LYS A 74 31.54 -6.40 22.92
C LYS A 74 30.17 -5.79 23.19
N LEU A 75 30.10 -4.72 23.98
CA LEU A 75 28.87 -3.99 24.26
C LEU A 75 28.27 -3.42 22.98
N LEU A 76 29.09 -2.77 22.14
CA LEU A 76 28.63 -2.18 20.89
C LEU A 76 28.05 -3.23 19.94
N GLN A 77 28.73 -4.37 19.79
CA GLN A 77 28.24 -5.49 18.97
C GLN A 77 26.93 -6.06 19.50
N SER A 78 26.82 -6.24 20.82
CA SER A 78 25.63 -6.78 21.47
C SER A 78 24.43 -5.84 21.33
N TYR A 79 24.65 -4.53 21.55
CA TYR A 79 23.60 -3.52 21.37
C TYR A 79 23.15 -3.42 19.92
N PHE A 80 24.09 -3.45 18.97
CA PHE A 80 23.75 -3.44 17.55
C PHE A 80 22.92 -4.67 17.16
N ALA A 81 23.30 -5.85 17.66
CA ALA A 81 22.56 -7.10 17.41
C ALA A 81 21.15 -7.08 18.02
N GLU A 82 20.96 -6.52 19.22
CA GLU A 82 19.63 -6.36 19.81
C GLU A 82 18.78 -5.33 19.06
N LEU A 83 19.35 -4.18 18.70
CA LEU A 83 18.66 -3.17 17.89
C LEU A 83 18.20 -3.75 16.55
N GLN A 84 19.07 -4.51 15.88
CA GLN A 84 18.71 -5.18 14.63
C GLN A 84 17.56 -6.18 14.86
N ARG A 85 17.61 -7.00 15.92
CA ARG A 85 16.55 -7.96 16.23
C ARG A 85 15.22 -7.29 16.56
N MET A 86 15.24 -6.16 17.26
CA MET A 86 14.05 -5.37 17.56
C MET A 86 13.45 -4.70 16.32
N LEU A 87 14.28 -4.12 15.44
CA LEU A 87 13.82 -3.33 14.29
C LEU A 87 13.49 -4.18 13.06
N ALA A 88 14.18 -5.31 12.86
CA ALA A 88 13.99 -6.19 11.71
C ALA A 88 12.52 -6.54 11.42
N PRO A 89 11.68 -6.96 12.40
CA PRO A 89 10.29 -7.31 12.10
C PRO A 89 9.45 -6.09 11.68
N PHE A 90 9.71 -4.89 12.20
CA PHE A 90 9.03 -3.67 11.77
C PHE A 90 9.43 -3.24 10.35
N ILE A 91 10.72 -3.36 10.00
CA ILE A 91 11.18 -3.16 8.62
C ILE A 91 10.51 -4.18 7.69
N GLY A 92 10.42 -5.44 8.13
CA GLY A 92 9.71 -6.50 7.43
C GLY A 92 8.26 -6.14 7.13
N ILE A 93 7.53 -5.55 8.09
CA ILE A 93 6.17 -5.05 7.87
C ILE A 93 6.12 -4.00 6.77
N VAL A 94 7.02 -3.01 6.79
CA VAL A 94 7.03 -1.96 5.76
C VAL A 94 7.23 -2.55 4.37
N LEU A 95 8.13 -3.52 4.23
CA LEU A 95 8.38 -4.20 2.95
C LEU A 95 7.19 -5.06 2.52
N VAL A 96 6.68 -5.91 3.41
CA VAL A 96 5.63 -6.89 3.09
C VAL A 96 4.27 -6.21 2.94
N ILE A 97 3.85 -5.41 3.92
CA ILE A 97 2.54 -4.73 3.91
C ILE A 97 2.56 -3.53 2.97
N GLY A 98 3.66 -2.79 2.88
CA GLY A 98 3.76 -1.65 1.95
C GLY A 98 3.60 -2.10 0.48
N VAL A 99 4.24 -3.19 0.08
CA VAL A 99 4.06 -3.77 -1.25
C VAL A 99 2.73 -4.53 -1.34
N GLY A 100 2.43 -5.36 -0.36
CA GLY A 100 1.25 -6.22 -0.30
C GLY A 100 -0.06 -5.45 -0.37
N ALA A 101 -0.18 -4.32 0.34
CA ALA A 101 -1.38 -3.48 0.30
C ALA A 101 -1.60 -2.85 -1.10
N ASN A 102 -0.53 -2.52 -1.82
CA ASN A 102 -0.62 -2.03 -3.20
C ASN A 102 -1.04 -3.14 -4.17
N VAL A 103 -0.46 -4.33 -4.00
CA VAL A 103 -0.81 -5.53 -4.77
C VAL A 103 -2.24 -5.97 -4.47
N LEU A 104 -2.72 -5.89 -3.24
CA LEU A 104 -4.10 -6.25 -2.90
C LEU A 104 -5.11 -5.28 -3.52
N GLN A 105 -4.82 -3.98 -3.48
CA GLN A 105 -5.72 -2.96 -4.04
C GLN A 105 -5.86 -3.05 -5.57
N ASN A 106 -4.74 -3.29 -6.27
CA ASN A 106 -4.69 -3.13 -7.72
C ASN A 106 -4.31 -4.42 -8.47
N GLY A 107 -3.96 -5.49 -7.77
CA GLY A 107 -3.27 -6.67 -8.28
C GLY A 107 -1.81 -6.39 -8.65
N PRO A 108 -1.02 -7.43 -8.97
CA PRO A 108 0.34 -7.26 -9.45
C PRO A 108 0.34 -6.49 -10.78
N MET A 109 1.29 -5.56 -10.93
CA MET A 109 1.38 -4.73 -12.13
C MET A 109 2.84 -4.44 -12.46
N PHE A 110 3.37 -5.16 -13.44
CA PHE A 110 4.67 -4.88 -14.04
C PHE A 110 4.47 -4.10 -15.33
N THR A 111 4.96 -2.87 -15.37
CA THR A 111 4.87 -1.99 -16.54
C THR A 111 6.21 -1.32 -16.80
N LEU A 112 6.94 -1.84 -17.80
CA LEU A 112 8.19 -1.25 -18.30
C LEU A 112 7.97 0.18 -18.84
N LYS A 113 6.77 0.46 -19.39
CA LYS A 113 6.41 1.80 -19.89
C LYS A 113 6.28 2.84 -18.77
N ALA A 114 5.93 2.43 -17.56
CA ALA A 114 5.86 3.35 -16.41
C ALA A 114 7.24 3.60 -15.78
N ALA A 115 8.16 2.63 -15.93
CA ALA A 115 9.55 2.71 -15.47
C ALA A 115 10.48 3.47 -16.44
N ALA A 116 10.08 3.65 -17.70
CA ALA A 116 10.83 4.45 -18.65
C ALA A 116 10.93 5.92 -18.17
N PRO A 117 12.13 6.54 -18.22
CA PRO A 117 12.31 7.95 -17.87
C PRO A 117 11.54 8.82 -18.88
N ALA A 118 10.36 9.27 -18.48
CA ALA A 118 9.57 10.21 -19.27
C ALA A 118 10.16 11.61 -19.10
N LEU A 119 10.82 12.14 -20.13
CA LEU A 119 11.39 13.49 -20.16
C LEU A 119 10.36 14.59 -19.82
N THR A 120 9.08 14.32 -20.01
CA THR A 120 7.97 15.19 -19.59
C THR A 120 7.81 15.31 -18.06
N LYS A 121 8.27 14.33 -17.26
CA LYS A 121 8.20 14.40 -15.79
C LYS A 121 9.25 15.35 -15.17
N LEU A 122 10.22 15.83 -15.95
CA LEU A 122 11.32 16.69 -15.50
C LEU A 122 11.03 18.19 -15.66
N SER A 123 9.90 18.60 -16.25
CA SER A 123 9.62 20.03 -16.44
C SER A 123 9.26 20.70 -15.10
N PRO A 124 10.03 21.70 -14.62
CA PRO A 124 9.75 22.35 -13.33
C PRO A 124 8.37 23.03 -13.30
N ARG A 125 7.94 23.57 -14.45
CA ARG A 125 6.67 24.28 -14.61
C ARG A 125 5.46 23.36 -14.44
N GLU A 126 5.47 22.15 -14.98
CA GLU A 126 4.36 21.20 -14.78
C GLU A 126 4.36 20.65 -13.35
N ASN A 127 5.52 20.49 -12.73
CA ASN A 127 5.62 20.10 -11.32
C ASN A 127 5.02 21.15 -10.38
N VAL A 128 5.31 22.45 -10.59
CA VAL A 128 4.67 23.54 -9.82
C VAL A 128 3.15 23.55 -10.04
N LYS A 129 2.69 23.44 -11.30
CA LYS A 129 1.25 23.38 -11.60
C LYS A 129 0.56 22.16 -10.97
N ARG A 130 1.28 21.04 -10.83
CA ARG A 130 0.80 19.83 -10.16
C ARG A 130 0.71 20.03 -8.65
N ILE A 131 1.70 20.69 -8.04
CA ILE A 131 1.70 21.01 -6.61
C ILE A 131 0.53 21.95 -6.25
N VAL A 132 0.25 22.95 -7.09
CA VAL A 132 -0.86 23.91 -6.91
C VAL A 132 -2.17 23.40 -7.55
N SER A 133 -2.25 22.12 -7.90
CA SER A 133 -3.48 21.57 -8.51
C SER A 133 -4.59 21.40 -7.46
N LEU A 134 -5.84 21.48 -7.91
CA LEU A 134 -7.03 21.23 -7.07
C LEU A 134 -6.96 19.86 -6.37
N GLY A 135 -6.33 18.87 -7.01
CA GLY A 135 -6.12 17.54 -6.42
C GLY A 135 -5.21 17.60 -5.18
N ASN A 136 -4.10 18.34 -5.25
CA ASN A 136 -3.20 18.51 -4.11
C ASN A 136 -3.86 19.29 -2.97
N LEU A 137 -4.66 20.32 -3.25
CA LEU A 137 -5.42 21.04 -2.22
C LEU A 137 -6.40 20.11 -1.47
N ILE A 138 -7.05 19.19 -2.19
CA ILE A 138 -7.91 18.17 -1.59
C ILE A 138 -7.10 17.19 -0.72
N GLU A 139 -5.90 16.79 -1.17
CA GLU A 139 -5.00 15.94 -0.37
C GLU A 139 -4.48 16.64 0.89
N LEU A 140 -4.19 17.94 0.82
CA LEU A 140 -3.84 18.76 1.98
C LEU A 140 -5.01 18.83 2.97
N GLY A 141 -6.22 19.11 2.49
CA GLY A 141 -7.43 19.11 3.32
C GLY A 141 -7.65 17.77 4.03
N LYS A 142 -7.49 16.64 3.32
CA LYS A 142 -7.54 15.30 3.91
C LYS A 142 -6.46 15.09 4.97
N SER A 143 -5.26 15.62 4.75
CA SER A 143 -4.14 15.50 5.71
C SER A 143 -4.40 16.29 6.98
N ILE A 144 -4.91 17.52 6.86
CA ILE A 144 -5.35 18.33 8.01
C ILE A 144 -6.47 17.62 8.76
N GLY A 145 -7.49 17.13 8.05
CA GLY A 145 -8.57 16.34 8.66
C GLY A 145 -8.06 15.13 9.44
N LYS A 146 -7.10 14.38 8.89
CA LYS A 146 -6.45 13.27 9.61
C LYS A 146 -5.76 13.73 10.88
N ILE A 147 -4.99 14.82 10.84
CA ILE A 147 -4.30 15.36 12.02
C ILE A 147 -5.32 15.76 13.09
N LEU A 148 -6.42 16.42 12.71
CA LEU A 148 -7.48 16.79 13.65
C LEU A 148 -8.13 15.57 14.27
N VAL A 149 -8.50 14.56 13.47
CA VAL A 149 -9.12 13.33 13.99
C VAL A 149 -8.18 12.61 14.96
N LEU A 150 -6.90 12.47 14.61
CA LEU A 150 -5.90 11.83 15.47
C LEU A 150 -5.64 12.65 16.74
N GLY A 151 -5.56 13.97 16.63
CA GLY A 151 -5.44 14.87 17.77
C GLY A 151 -6.64 14.76 18.71
N SER A 152 -7.86 14.72 18.18
CA SER A 152 -9.08 14.53 18.98
C SER A 152 -9.11 13.17 19.66
N VAL A 153 -8.77 12.08 18.96
CA VAL A 153 -8.66 10.74 19.55
C VAL A 153 -7.66 10.73 20.70
N LEU A 154 -6.47 11.29 20.48
CA LEU A 154 -5.44 11.35 21.51
C LEU A 154 -5.89 12.16 22.72
N LEU A 155 -6.50 13.34 22.51
CA LEU A 155 -7.02 14.18 23.60
C LEU A 155 -8.10 13.47 24.42
N LEU A 156 -9.02 12.75 23.76
CA LEU A 156 -10.08 12.00 24.45
C LEU A 156 -9.49 10.86 25.29
N VAL A 157 -8.62 10.04 24.70
CA VAL A 157 -8.00 8.92 25.42
C VAL A 157 -7.13 9.39 26.58
N LEU A 158 -6.37 10.47 26.38
CA LEU A 158 -5.58 11.06 27.46
C LEU A 158 -6.46 11.65 28.55
N ARG A 159 -7.54 12.36 28.20
CA ARG A 159 -8.47 12.92 29.20
C ARG A 159 -9.11 11.83 30.04
N ASP A 160 -9.57 10.74 29.41
CA ASP A 160 -10.21 9.64 30.12
C ASP A 160 -9.19 8.86 30.96
N GLY A 161 -7.97 8.69 30.44
CA GLY A 161 -6.88 8.03 31.15
C GLY A 161 -6.18 8.87 32.22
N MET A 162 -6.33 10.20 32.19
CA MET A 162 -5.70 11.11 33.14
C MET A 162 -6.14 10.81 34.58
N HIS A 163 -7.41 10.48 34.79
CA HIS A 163 -7.88 10.06 36.11
C HIS A 163 -7.12 8.82 36.60
N ALA A 164 -6.98 7.79 35.77
CA ALA A 164 -6.22 6.59 36.13
C ALA A 164 -4.71 6.86 36.33
N LEU A 165 -4.14 7.79 35.57
CA LEU A 165 -2.73 8.21 35.67
C LEU A 165 -2.41 8.99 36.96
N VAL A 166 -3.37 9.75 37.49
CA VAL A 166 -3.17 10.52 38.73
C VAL A 166 -3.13 9.60 39.96
N TRP A 167 -3.93 8.52 39.97
CA TRP A 167 -3.99 7.59 41.09
C TRP A 167 -2.90 6.49 41.03
N THR A 168 -2.19 6.35 39.91
CA THR A 168 -1.23 5.25 39.72
C THR A 168 -0.07 5.22 40.73
N PRO A 169 0.50 6.36 41.17
CA PRO A 169 1.54 6.36 42.20
C PRO A 169 1.08 5.73 43.53
N SER A 170 -0.22 5.74 43.82
CA SER A 170 -0.77 5.23 45.08
C SER A 170 -0.85 3.70 45.15
N CYS A 171 -0.77 2.97 44.03
CA CYS A 171 -0.85 1.51 44.00
C CYS A 171 0.40 0.79 43.47
N GLY A 172 1.51 1.53 43.32
CA GLY A 172 2.84 0.98 43.02
C GLY A 172 3.13 0.71 41.54
N ILE A 173 4.29 0.11 41.27
CA ILE A 173 4.86 -0.08 39.92
C ILE A 173 4.02 -1.02 39.04
N SER A 174 3.40 -2.04 39.64
CA SER A 174 2.54 -3.00 38.92
C SER A 174 1.28 -2.35 38.35
N CYS A 175 0.72 -1.36 39.04
CA CYS A 175 -0.37 -0.56 38.50
C CYS A 175 0.06 0.31 37.32
N LEU A 176 1.28 0.85 37.37
CA LEU A 176 1.78 1.76 36.34
C LEU A 176 1.90 1.06 34.99
N SER A 177 2.37 -0.19 34.96
CA SER A 177 2.45 -0.97 33.73
C SER A 177 1.06 -1.29 33.17
N ALA A 178 0.11 -1.67 34.02
CA ALA A 178 -1.26 -1.99 33.61
C ALA A 178 -2.01 -0.76 33.06
N VAL A 179 -1.95 0.38 33.76
CA VAL A 179 -2.62 1.63 33.33
C VAL A 179 -2.00 2.14 32.03
N THR A 180 -0.68 2.21 31.95
CA THR A 180 0.02 2.66 30.73
C THR A 180 -0.24 1.72 29.56
N GLY A 181 -0.24 0.40 29.80
CA GLY A 181 -0.54 -0.61 28.78
C GLY A 181 -1.95 -0.46 28.21
N ASN A 182 -2.96 -0.28 29.08
CA ASN A 182 -4.34 -0.05 28.66
C ASN A 182 -4.50 1.27 27.90
N LEU A 183 -3.80 2.32 28.32
CA LEU A 183 -3.80 3.61 27.64
C LEU A 183 -3.22 3.49 26.23
N LEU A 184 -2.05 2.86 26.10
CA LEU A 184 -1.39 2.61 24.82
C LEU A 184 -2.27 1.77 23.90
N LEU A 185 -2.91 0.72 24.43
CA LEU A 185 -3.82 -0.13 23.67
C LEU A 185 -5.04 0.66 23.17
N SER A 186 -5.61 1.51 24.02
CA SER A 186 -6.74 2.37 23.66
C SER A 186 -6.35 3.34 22.53
N ILE A 187 -5.21 4.02 22.66
CA ILE A 187 -4.67 4.91 21.61
C ILE A 187 -4.50 4.13 20.29
N ALA A 188 -3.92 2.93 20.36
CA ALA A 188 -3.68 2.10 19.19
C ALA A 188 -4.99 1.69 18.49
N ILE A 189 -5.99 1.23 19.25
CA ILE A 189 -7.29 0.81 18.71
C ILE A 189 -8.02 1.98 18.07
N TYR A 190 -8.16 3.11 18.76
CA TYR A 190 -8.88 4.27 18.20
C TYR A 190 -8.15 4.87 16.99
N THR A 191 -6.82 4.89 17.01
CA THR A 191 -6.01 5.29 15.86
C THR A 191 -6.23 4.34 14.68
N ALA A 192 -6.16 3.02 14.91
CA ALA A 192 -6.40 2.02 13.89
C ALA A 192 -7.79 2.15 13.25
N LEU A 193 -8.84 2.34 14.08
CA LEU A 193 -10.21 2.54 13.62
C LEU A 193 -10.37 3.83 12.81
N SER A 194 -9.74 4.92 13.24
CA SER A 194 -9.73 6.19 12.52
C SER A 194 -9.10 6.03 11.14
N PHE A 195 -7.90 5.45 11.07
CA PHE A 195 -7.21 5.20 9.80
C PHE A 195 -8.01 4.27 8.89
N LEU A 196 -8.63 3.23 9.43
CA LEU A 196 -9.48 2.31 8.67
C LEU A 196 -10.69 3.04 8.06
N THR A 197 -11.34 3.89 8.84
CA THR A 197 -12.50 4.68 8.38
C THR A 197 -12.11 5.64 7.26
N VAL A 198 -11.01 6.36 7.43
CA VAL A 198 -10.48 7.28 6.40
C VAL A 198 -10.07 6.51 5.14
N ALA A 199 -9.44 5.34 5.31
CA ALA A 199 -9.02 4.49 4.20
C ALA A 199 -10.20 3.98 3.37
N ILE A 200 -11.28 3.53 4.02
CA ILE A 200 -12.50 3.06 3.33
C ILE A 200 -13.12 4.21 2.53
N ALA A 201 -13.25 5.39 3.14
CA ALA A 201 -13.80 6.57 2.49
C ALA A 201 -12.95 7.01 1.29
N ASP A 202 -11.63 7.10 1.47
CA ASP A 202 -10.70 7.49 0.40
C ASP A 202 -10.67 6.44 -0.73
N PHE A 203 -10.68 5.14 -0.40
CA PHE A 203 -10.74 4.08 -1.39
C PHE A 203 -12.01 4.18 -2.26
N ALA A 204 -13.18 4.37 -1.64
CA ALA A 204 -14.43 4.54 -2.36
C ALA A 204 -14.40 5.80 -3.25
N PHE A 205 -13.89 6.91 -2.72
CA PHE A 205 -13.74 8.16 -3.46
C PHE A 205 -12.81 8.01 -4.66
N GLN A 206 -11.61 7.46 -4.46
CA GLN A 206 -10.62 7.24 -5.52
C GLN A 206 -11.13 6.27 -6.58
N ARG A 207 -11.85 5.21 -6.19
CA ARG A 207 -12.45 4.27 -7.14
C ARG A 207 -13.52 4.92 -8.00
N ARG A 208 -14.39 5.75 -7.40
CA ARG A 208 -15.40 6.53 -8.12
C ARG A 208 -14.75 7.56 -9.04
N GLN A 209 -13.76 8.30 -8.55
CA GLN A 209 -13.05 9.32 -9.33
C GLN A 209 -12.29 8.69 -10.51
N PHE A 210 -11.62 7.56 -10.30
CA PHE A 210 -10.95 6.81 -11.37
C PHE A 210 -11.94 6.36 -12.44
N THR A 211 -13.11 5.85 -12.04
CA THR A 211 -14.16 5.43 -12.98
C THR A 211 -14.69 6.63 -13.76
N LYS A 212 -15.05 7.72 -13.06
CA LYS A 212 -15.60 8.96 -13.66
C LYS A 212 -14.62 9.58 -14.68
N LYS A 213 -13.34 9.65 -14.34
CA LYS A 213 -12.29 10.19 -15.22
C LYS A 213 -12.11 9.36 -16.50
N ASN A 214 -12.44 8.06 -16.45
CA ASN A 214 -12.27 7.12 -17.55
C ASN A 214 -13.59 6.74 -18.24
N MET A 215 -14.68 7.46 -17.98
CA MET A 215 -15.94 7.27 -18.70
C MET A 215 -15.78 7.52 -20.19
N MET A 216 -16.64 6.89 -20.98
CA MET A 216 -16.60 6.88 -22.43
C MET A 216 -17.88 7.47 -22.99
N SER A 217 -17.82 8.01 -24.20
CA SER A 217 -19.03 8.31 -24.96
C SER A 217 -19.64 7.03 -25.51
N LYS A 218 -20.93 7.04 -25.87
CA LYS A 218 -21.60 5.90 -26.50
C LYS A 218 -20.88 5.40 -27.76
N ASP A 219 -20.35 6.32 -28.56
CA ASP A 219 -19.62 5.97 -29.79
C ASP A 219 -18.22 5.42 -29.50
N GLU A 220 -17.52 5.92 -28.48
CA GLU A 220 -16.29 5.30 -27.99
C GLU A 220 -16.54 3.89 -27.48
N ALA A 221 -17.58 3.68 -26.66
CA ALA A 221 -17.92 2.37 -26.11
C ALA A 221 -18.22 1.36 -27.22
N LYS A 222 -19.06 1.73 -28.20
CA LYS A 222 -19.38 0.87 -29.35
C LYS A 222 -18.13 0.50 -30.16
N ARG A 223 -17.24 1.45 -30.41
CA ARG A 223 -15.97 1.18 -31.13
C ARG A 223 -15.06 0.24 -30.33
N ASP A 224 -14.92 0.47 -29.03
CA ASP A 224 -14.07 -0.35 -28.19
C ASP A 224 -14.60 -1.80 -28.05
N TYR A 225 -15.92 -1.98 -28.03
CA TYR A 225 -16.56 -3.29 -28.11
C TYR A 225 -16.30 -4.00 -29.45
N LYS A 226 -16.42 -3.27 -30.58
CA LYS A 226 -16.11 -3.84 -31.91
C LYS A 226 -14.65 -4.26 -32.02
N GLU A 227 -13.71 -3.44 -31.54
CA GLU A 227 -12.29 -3.80 -31.52
C GLU A 227 -11.99 -4.97 -30.58
N SER A 228 -12.65 -5.04 -29.42
CA SER A 228 -12.39 -6.10 -28.44
C SER A 228 -12.93 -7.47 -28.86
N ASN A 229 -14.09 -7.51 -29.54
CA ASN A 229 -14.66 -8.76 -30.06
C ASN A 229 -14.10 -9.16 -31.42
N GLY A 230 -13.29 -8.29 -32.03
CA GLY A 230 -12.81 -8.44 -33.41
C GLY A 230 -13.93 -8.18 -34.42
N ASP A 231 -13.58 -7.60 -35.56
CA ASP A 231 -14.53 -7.52 -36.67
C ASP A 231 -14.89 -8.96 -37.10
N PRO A 232 -16.17 -9.37 -37.08
CA PRO A 232 -16.58 -10.71 -37.50
C PRO A 232 -16.09 -11.06 -38.90
N LEU A 233 -15.91 -10.07 -39.79
CA LEU A 233 -15.32 -10.27 -41.11
C LEU A 233 -13.84 -10.68 -41.02
N VAL A 234 -13.08 -10.13 -40.08
CA VAL A 234 -11.66 -10.46 -39.86
C VAL A 234 -11.52 -11.83 -39.21
N ILE A 235 -12.39 -12.20 -38.26
CA ILE A 235 -12.43 -13.54 -37.67
C ILE A 235 -12.80 -14.59 -38.72
N ALA A 236 -13.82 -14.32 -39.53
CA ALA A 236 -14.23 -15.20 -40.63
C ALA A 236 -13.12 -15.37 -41.68
N LYS A 237 -12.45 -14.28 -42.08
CA LYS A 237 -11.33 -14.31 -43.02
C LYS A 237 -10.13 -15.08 -42.47
N ARG A 238 -9.81 -14.94 -41.18
CA ARG A 238 -8.80 -15.78 -40.49
C ARG A 238 -9.16 -17.25 -40.54
N LYS A 239 -10.42 -17.60 -40.28
CA LYS A 239 -10.92 -18.99 -40.29
C LYS A 239 -10.88 -19.59 -41.71
N HIS A 240 -11.20 -18.81 -42.72
CA HIS A 240 -11.09 -19.20 -44.14
C HIS A 240 -9.64 -19.48 -44.55
N LEU A 241 -8.73 -18.56 -44.25
CA LEU A 241 -7.31 -18.70 -44.58
C LEU A 241 -6.68 -19.91 -43.87
N HIS A 242 -7.05 -20.15 -42.60
CA HIS A 242 -6.59 -21.32 -41.85
C HIS A 242 -7.05 -22.64 -42.50
N ARG A 243 -8.31 -22.69 -42.98
CA ARG A 243 -8.82 -23.84 -43.74
C ARG A 243 -8.03 -24.05 -45.04
N GLU A 244 -7.78 -23.00 -45.82
CA GLU A 244 -7.00 -23.11 -47.05
C GLU A 244 -5.58 -23.63 -46.81
N LEU A 245 -4.92 -23.18 -45.75
CA LEU A 245 -3.58 -23.67 -45.36
C LEU A 245 -3.60 -25.14 -44.96
N LEU A 246 -4.61 -25.59 -44.21
CA LEU A 246 -4.79 -27.01 -43.87
C LEU A 246 -5.05 -27.87 -45.11
N THR A 247 -5.93 -27.42 -46.02
CA THR A 247 -6.20 -28.14 -47.27
C THR A 247 -4.95 -28.23 -48.14
N LYS A 248 -4.19 -27.13 -48.27
CA LYS A 248 -2.90 -27.13 -48.98
C LYS A 248 -1.89 -28.07 -48.31
N ALA A 249 -1.82 -28.11 -46.99
CA ALA A 249 -0.93 -29.01 -46.26
C ALA A 249 -1.30 -30.49 -46.47
N ILE A 250 -2.59 -30.82 -46.52
CA ILE A 250 -3.08 -32.18 -46.80
C ILE A 250 -2.75 -32.59 -48.23
N ILE A 251 -2.99 -31.72 -49.21
CA ILE A 251 -2.64 -31.97 -50.62
C ILE A 251 -1.13 -32.17 -50.77
N HIS A 252 -0.32 -31.33 -50.12
CA HIS A 252 1.14 -31.43 -50.17
C HIS A 252 1.68 -32.70 -49.49
N ARG A 253 0.97 -33.22 -48.47
CA ARG A 253 1.28 -34.50 -47.81
C ARG A 253 0.87 -35.70 -48.66
N SER A 254 -0.25 -35.61 -49.40
CA SER A 254 -0.68 -36.67 -50.34
C SER A 254 0.22 -36.80 -51.57
N ARG A 255 0.91 -35.72 -51.97
CA ARG A 255 1.90 -35.71 -53.06
C ARG A 255 3.26 -36.30 -52.68
N ARG A 256 3.55 -36.42 -51.39
CA ARG A 256 4.70 -37.17 -50.86
C ARG A 256 4.19 -38.53 -50.37
N GLY A 257 3.84 -39.42 -51.30
CA GLY A 257 3.54 -40.81 -50.97
C GLY A 257 4.73 -41.50 -50.30
N PRO A 258 4.49 -42.54 -49.48
CA PRO A 258 5.54 -43.18 -48.69
C PRO A 258 6.57 -43.83 -49.62
N SER A 259 7.81 -43.37 -49.53
CA SER A 259 9.00 -44.14 -49.91
C SER A 259 9.43 -44.98 -48.73
#